data_AF-A0A818CVP4-F1
#
_entry.id   AF-A0A818CVP4-F1
#
_cell.length_a   1.000
_cell.length_b   1.000
_cell.length_c   1.000
_cell.angle_alpha   90.00
_cell.angle_beta   90.00
_cell.angle_gamma   90.00
#
_symmetry.space_group_name_H-M   'P 1'
#
loop_
_entity.id
_entity.type
_entity.pdbx_description
1 polymer ?
#
loop_
_entity_poly.entity_id
_entity_poly.type
_entity_poly.pdbx_seq_one_letter_code
_entity_poly.pdbx_strand_id
1 'polypeptide(L)'
;FICHRWLDKKEGDGKIELDLTPSDIIKKPNPIPYEITVFTGDKVGAGTDAKIFIQIYGLYGKTEEILLKSKSVSFERKSIDKFKIKAPDIGPIEKIRIGHNSENFDAAWYLDKVLIQRYLSKLFNIRDNKL
;
A
#
# COMPACT_ATOMS: atom_id res chain seq x y z
N PHE A 1 16.41 3.55 -2.18
CA PHE A 1 17.82 3.39 -2.59
C PHE A 1 17.86 3.04 -4.06
N ILE A 2 18.14 4.02 -4.92
CA ILE A 2 18.43 3.76 -6.33
C ILE A 2 19.92 3.40 -6.39
N CYS A 3 20.21 2.10 -6.50
CA CYS A 3 21.58 1.58 -6.56
C CYS A 3 22.10 1.69 -8.00
N HIS A 4 22.77 2.78 -8.33
CA HIS A 4 23.61 2.87 -9.54
C HIS A 4 24.98 3.52 -9.28
N ARG A 5 25.43 3.59 -8.02
CA ARG A 5 26.76 4.13 -7.70
C ARG A 5 27.31 3.49 -6.43
N TRP A 6 28.53 2.97 -6.52
CA TRP A 6 29.27 2.43 -5.38
C TRP A 6 30.11 3.56 -4.77
N LEU A 7 30.10 3.70 -3.44
CA LEU A 7 30.95 4.62 -2.70
C LEU A 7 32.29 3.93 -2.42
N ASP A 8 33.08 3.71 -3.47
CA ASP A 8 34.42 3.14 -3.37
C ASP A 8 35.46 4.25 -3.65
N LYS A 9 36.54 4.29 -2.88
CA LYS A 9 37.68 5.21 -3.12
C LYS A 9 38.42 4.89 -4.42
N LYS A 10 38.21 3.73 -5.02
CA LYS A 10 38.94 3.24 -6.19
C LYS A 10 38.12 3.17 -7.48
N GLU A 11 36.81 3.41 -7.43
CA GLU A 11 35.92 3.46 -8.60
C GLU A 11 34.95 4.65 -8.53
N GLY A 12 34.49 5.15 -9.67
CA GLY A 12 33.62 6.33 -9.73
C GLY A 12 34.40 7.64 -9.60
N ASP A 13 33.93 8.58 -8.77
CA ASP A 13 34.56 9.90 -8.57
C ASP A 13 35.58 9.92 -7.41
N GLY A 14 35.86 8.76 -6.80
CA GLY A 14 36.82 8.62 -5.69
C GLY A 14 36.37 9.28 -4.39
N LYS A 15 35.10 9.70 -4.29
CA LYS A 15 34.54 10.35 -3.10
C LYS A 15 33.77 9.33 -2.26
N ILE A 16 34.06 9.30 -0.96
CA ILE A 16 33.35 8.49 0.04
C ILE A 16 32.22 9.26 0.74
N GLU A 17 32.03 10.53 0.37
CA GLU A 17 31.09 11.42 1.01
C GLU A 17 30.12 11.97 -0.04
N LEU A 18 28.85 11.65 0.14
CA LEU A 18 27.74 12.21 -0.62
C LEU A 18 27.06 13.23 0.29
N ASP A 19 27.28 14.51 0.01
CA ASP A 19 26.66 15.59 0.76
C ASP A 19 25.22 15.77 0.25
N LEU A 20 24.26 15.19 0.97
CA LEU A 20 22.84 15.29 0.67
C LEU A 20 22.34 16.63 1.25
N THR A 21 22.22 17.66 0.41
CA THR A 21 21.55 18.88 0.82
C THR A 21 20.05 18.61 1.03
N PRO A 22 19.41 19.06 2.13
CA PRO A 22 17.97 18.90 2.35
C PRO A 22 17.09 19.76 1.43
N SER A 23 17.60 20.12 0.24
CA SER A 23 16.89 20.94 -0.74
C SER A 23 15.77 20.15 -1.43
N ASP A 24 15.86 18.83 -1.43
CA ASP A 24 14.70 17.98 -1.61
C ASP A 24 13.94 17.94 -0.29
N ILE A 25 13.11 18.95 -0.05
CA ILE A 25 11.92 18.75 0.76
C ILE A 25 11.21 17.58 0.08
N ILE A 26 11.44 16.36 0.58
CA ILE A 26 10.70 15.18 0.18
C ILE A 26 9.27 15.53 0.55
N LYS A 27 8.53 16.10 -0.41
CA LYS A 27 7.10 16.32 -0.28
C LYS A 27 6.56 14.93 -0.08
N LYS A 28 6.26 14.58 1.17
CA LYS A 28 5.57 13.33 1.48
C LYS A 28 4.38 13.28 0.53
N PRO A 29 4.26 12.24 -0.31
CA PRO A 29 3.22 12.22 -1.32
C PRO A 29 1.88 12.42 -0.61
N ASN A 30 1.06 13.32 -1.13
CA ASN A 30 -0.23 13.62 -0.50
C ASN A 30 -1.02 12.32 -0.35
N PRO A 31 -1.57 12.01 0.84
CA PRO A 31 -2.34 10.81 1.03
C PRO A 31 -3.59 10.83 0.16
N ILE A 32 -3.78 9.81 -0.67
CA ILE A 32 -4.97 9.62 -1.48
C ILE A 32 -5.82 8.48 -0.93
N PRO A 33 -7.14 8.47 -1.18
CA PRO A 33 -8.00 7.38 -0.74
C PRO A 33 -7.78 6.13 -1.60
N TYR A 34 -7.76 4.98 -0.93
CA TYR A 34 -7.88 3.66 -1.54
C TYR A 34 -9.11 2.95 -0.97
N GLU A 35 -9.83 2.22 -1.81
CA GLU A 35 -10.85 1.24 -1.39
C GLU A 35 -10.32 -0.17 -1.67
N ILE A 36 -10.23 -0.99 -0.63
CA ILE A 36 -9.79 -2.38 -0.68
C ILE A 36 -11.01 -3.24 -0.40
N THR A 37 -11.36 -4.11 -1.34
CA THR A 37 -12.42 -5.11 -1.17
C THR A 37 -11.79 -6.49 -1.08
N VAL A 38 -11.97 -7.16 0.04
CA VAL A 38 -11.45 -8.49 0.33
C VAL A 38 -12.58 -9.50 0.22
N PHE A 39 -12.34 -10.59 -0.51
CA PHE A 39 -13.28 -11.69 -0.66
C PHE A 39 -12.72 -12.90 0.08
N THR A 40 -13.41 -13.35 1.12
CA THR A 40 -13.08 -14.59 1.81
C THR A 40 -13.83 -15.73 1.13
N GLY A 41 -13.13 -16.81 0.81
CA GLY A 41 -13.72 -17.91 0.04
C GLY A 41 -14.72 -18.75 0.84
N ASP A 42 -15.35 -19.69 0.14
CA ASP A 42 -16.44 -20.52 0.67
C ASP A 42 -15.96 -21.95 0.99
N LYS A 43 -14.93 -22.06 1.84
CA LYS A 43 -14.46 -23.34 2.39
C LYS A 43 -14.79 -23.43 3.88
N VAL A 44 -14.94 -24.65 4.40
CA VAL A 44 -15.06 -24.88 5.84
C VAL A 44 -13.78 -24.37 6.52
N GLY A 45 -13.91 -23.53 7.55
CA GLY A 45 -12.76 -22.88 8.21
C GLY A 45 -12.10 -21.78 7.37
N ALA A 46 -12.79 -21.21 6.37
CA ALA A 46 -12.20 -20.16 5.54
C ALA A 46 -12.04 -18.80 6.24
N GLY A 47 -12.84 -18.54 7.28
CA GLY A 47 -12.84 -17.26 8.00
C GLY A 47 -11.74 -17.18 9.06
N THR A 48 -11.47 -15.97 9.56
CA THR A 48 -10.43 -15.76 10.57
C THR A 48 -10.70 -14.56 11.47
N ASP A 49 -10.31 -14.67 12.74
CA ASP A 49 -10.28 -13.56 13.70
C ASP A 49 -8.88 -12.90 13.81
N ALA A 50 -7.93 -13.33 12.98
CA ALA A 50 -6.58 -12.78 12.97
C ALA A 50 -6.55 -11.34 12.45
N LYS A 51 -5.51 -10.59 12.83
CA LYS A 51 -5.26 -9.25 12.28
C LYS A 51 -4.73 -9.38 10.86
N ILE A 52 -5.47 -8.85 9.89
CA ILE A 52 -5.07 -8.86 8.48
C ILE A 52 -4.32 -7.58 8.12
N PHE A 53 -3.14 -7.75 7.52
CA PHE A 53 -2.27 -6.67 7.08
C PHE A 53 -2.11 -6.67 5.58
N ILE A 54 -2.02 -5.48 4.99
CA ILE A 54 -1.77 -5.30 3.56
C ILE A 54 -0.66 -4.27 3.30
N GLN A 55 0.17 -4.55 2.31
CA GLN A 55 1.13 -3.61 1.75
C GLN A 55 0.96 -3.56 0.23
N ILE A 56 0.82 -2.35 -0.32
CA ILE A 56 0.56 -2.13 -1.74
C ILE A 56 1.83 -1.60 -2.39
N TYR A 57 2.17 -2.14 -3.55
CA TYR A 57 3.34 -1.74 -4.34
C TYR A 57 2.90 -1.22 -5.70
N GLY A 58 3.56 -0.18 -6.17
CA GLY A 58 3.35 0.39 -7.49
C GLY A 58 4.56 1.15 -7.98
N LEU A 59 4.39 1.82 -9.12
CA LEU A 59 5.48 2.44 -9.87
C LEU A 59 6.35 3.41 -9.05
N TYR A 60 5.75 4.17 -8.12
CA TYR A 60 6.45 5.20 -7.34
C TYR A 60 6.94 4.69 -5.97
N GLY A 61 6.73 3.41 -5.67
CA GLY A 61 7.19 2.78 -4.43
C GLY A 61 6.14 1.90 -3.79
N LYS A 62 6.07 1.92 -2.46
CA LYS A 62 5.16 1.08 -1.69
C LYS A 62 4.56 1.84 -0.53
N THR A 63 3.40 1.39 -0.07
CA THR A 63 2.82 1.86 1.19
C THR A 63 3.60 1.29 2.37
N GLU A 64 3.35 1.83 3.56
CA GLU A 64 3.61 1.09 4.80
C GLU A 64 2.73 -0.17 4.85
N GLU A 65 2.99 -1.04 5.82
CA GLU A 65 2.08 -2.13 6.13
C GLU A 65 0.87 -1.60 6.90
N ILE A 66 -0.33 -1.90 6.41
CA ILE A 66 -1.58 -1.31 6.87
C ILE A 66 -2.46 -2.40 7.45
N LEU A 67 -2.88 -2.23 8.69
CA LEU A 67 -3.88 -3.09 9.33
C LEU A 67 -5.28 -2.80 8.75
N LEU A 68 -5.92 -3.84 8.21
CA LEU A 68 -7.29 -3.77 7.72
C LEU A 68 -8.28 -3.88 8.89
N LYS A 69 -8.57 -2.74 9.54
CA LYS A 69 -9.46 -2.68 10.69
C LYS A 69 -10.92 -2.45 10.26
N SER A 70 -11.82 -3.33 10.69
CA SER A 70 -13.27 -3.15 10.58
C SER A 70 -13.88 -2.71 11.92
N LYS A 71 -15.06 -2.08 11.87
CA LYS A 71 -15.89 -1.81 13.07
C LYS A 71 -16.82 -2.96 13.41
N SER A 72 -17.02 -3.88 12.47
CA SER A 72 -17.82 -5.09 12.60
C SER A 72 -16.94 -6.32 12.47
N VAL A 73 -17.51 -7.49 12.72
CA VAL A 73 -16.91 -8.78 12.32
C VAL A 73 -16.62 -8.73 10.81
N SER A 74 -15.45 -9.22 10.40
CA SER A 74 -14.93 -9.18 9.03
C SER A 74 -14.05 -10.39 8.78
N PHE A 75 -13.81 -10.73 7.51
CA PHE A 75 -13.04 -11.91 7.09
C PHE A 75 -13.71 -13.24 7.44
N GLU A 76 -15.04 -13.25 7.48
CA GLU A 76 -15.84 -14.47 7.66
C GLU A 76 -15.90 -15.31 6.39
N ARG A 77 -16.17 -16.61 6.52
CA ARG A 77 -16.41 -17.47 5.35
C ARG A 77 -17.46 -16.82 4.43
N LYS A 78 -17.17 -16.76 3.11
CA LYS A 78 -18.06 -16.20 2.08
C LYS A 78 -18.36 -14.70 2.26
N SER A 79 -17.57 -13.97 3.05
CA SER A 79 -17.73 -12.53 3.24
C SER A 79 -17.12 -11.71 2.10
N ILE A 80 -17.64 -10.49 1.96
CA ILE A 80 -17.04 -9.42 1.13
C ILE A 80 -16.87 -8.21 2.04
N ASP A 81 -15.62 -7.90 2.38
CA ASP A 81 -15.27 -6.85 3.33
C ASP A 81 -14.61 -5.67 2.64
N LYS A 82 -15.06 -4.44 2.95
CA LYS A 82 -14.57 -3.21 2.33
C LYS A 82 -13.85 -2.31 3.32
N PHE A 83 -12.65 -1.88 2.96
CA PHE A 83 -11.80 -1.02 3.76
C PHE A 83 -11.45 0.24 2.99
N LYS A 84 -11.65 1.40 3.62
CA LYS A 84 -11.22 2.70 3.09
C LYS A 84 -10.00 3.16 3.86
N ILE A 85 -8.89 3.32 3.17
CA ILE A 85 -7.62 3.76 3.76
C ILE A 85 -7.11 5.01 3.05
N LYS A 86 -6.24 5.76 3.72
CA LYS A 86 -5.45 6.83 3.09
C LYS A 86 -3.99 6.42 3.11
N ALA A 87 -3.35 6.46 1.96
CA ALA A 87 -1.92 6.13 1.82
C ALA A 87 -1.29 7.05 0.76
N PRO A 88 0.05 7.17 0.72
CA PRO A 88 0.74 7.89 -0.34
C PRO A 88 0.29 7.46 -1.74
N ASP A 89 0.31 8.37 -2.71
CA ASP A 89 0.16 7.97 -4.11
C ASP A 89 1.40 7.18 -4.56
N ILE A 90 1.23 5.87 -4.73
CA ILE A 90 2.27 4.91 -5.14
C ILE A 90 2.33 4.69 -6.65
N GLY A 91 1.58 5.47 -7.44
CA GLY A 91 1.50 5.25 -8.88
C GLY A 91 0.59 4.05 -9.23
N PRO A 92 0.56 3.63 -10.52
CA PRO A 92 -0.12 2.41 -10.93
C PRO A 92 0.28 1.22 -10.05
N ILE A 93 -0.72 0.45 -9.59
CA ILE A 93 -0.52 -0.70 -8.70
C ILE A 93 0.08 -1.85 -9.51
N GLU A 94 1.15 -2.45 -9.01
CA GLU A 94 1.84 -3.57 -9.64
C GLU A 94 1.63 -4.89 -8.88
N LYS A 95 1.64 -4.84 -7.55
CA LYS A 95 1.45 -6.02 -6.70
C LYS A 95 0.97 -5.65 -5.30
N ILE A 96 0.51 -6.66 -4.57
CA ILE A 96 0.15 -6.55 -3.16
C ILE A 96 0.83 -7.65 -2.36
N ARG A 97 1.09 -7.37 -1.08
CA ARG A 97 1.34 -8.37 -0.05
C ARG A 97 0.21 -8.29 0.95
N ILE A 98 -0.47 -9.39 1.21
CA ILE A 98 -1.51 -9.50 2.23
C ILE A 98 -1.19 -10.71 3.10
N GLY A 99 -1.42 -10.58 4.40
CA GLY A 99 -1.13 -11.64 5.37
C GLY A 99 -1.84 -11.39 6.68
N HIS A 100 -1.60 -12.26 7.64
CA HIS A 100 -2.20 -12.20 8.97
C HIS A 100 -1.17 -12.45 10.06
N ASN A 101 -1.43 -12.03 11.29
CA ASN A 101 -0.63 -12.49 12.43
C ASN A 101 -1.04 -13.93 12.80
N SER A 102 -0.07 -14.77 13.13
CA SER A 102 -0.28 -16.18 13.48
C SER A 102 -0.42 -16.38 15.00
N GLU A 103 -1.06 -15.45 15.70
CA GLU A 103 -1.11 -15.44 17.16
C GLU A 103 -1.99 -16.57 17.75
N ASN A 104 -2.88 -17.18 16.94
CA ASN A 104 -3.83 -18.20 17.40
C ASN A 104 -3.66 -19.53 16.64
N PHE A 105 -3.99 -20.65 17.32
CA PHE A 105 -3.87 -22.03 16.80
C PHE A 105 -4.71 -22.32 15.54
N ASP A 106 -5.67 -21.46 15.21
CA ASP A 106 -6.54 -21.57 14.02
C ASP A 106 -6.51 -20.28 13.18
N ALA A 107 -5.31 -19.75 12.94
CA ALA A 107 -5.11 -18.55 12.12
C ALA A 107 -5.23 -18.81 10.61
N ALA A 108 -5.72 -19.97 10.18
CA ALA A 108 -5.92 -20.26 8.78
C ALA A 108 -6.92 -19.28 8.17
N TRP A 109 -6.68 -18.87 6.93
CA TRP A 109 -7.57 -17.99 6.21
C TRP A 109 -7.56 -18.34 4.74
N TYR A 110 -8.74 -18.55 4.17
CA TYR A 110 -8.88 -18.85 2.75
C TYR A 110 -9.32 -17.59 1.99
N LEU A 111 -8.34 -16.79 1.61
CA LEU A 111 -8.52 -15.62 0.75
C LEU A 111 -8.84 -16.05 -0.68
N ASP A 112 -9.96 -15.58 -1.23
CA ASP A 112 -10.36 -15.81 -2.62
C ASP A 112 -9.71 -14.77 -3.56
N LYS A 113 -9.97 -13.48 -3.31
CA LYS A 113 -9.39 -12.39 -4.10
C LYS A 113 -9.41 -11.06 -3.36
N VAL A 114 -8.62 -10.10 -3.86
CA VAL A 114 -8.61 -8.72 -3.40
C VAL A 114 -8.78 -7.79 -4.59
N LEU A 115 -9.69 -6.81 -4.47
CA LEU A 115 -9.84 -5.72 -5.42
C LEU A 115 -9.36 -4.43 -4.76
N ILE A 116 -8.57 -3.64 -5.48
CA ILE A 116 -8.07 -2.35 -5.00
C ILE A 116 -8.43 -1.25 -5.99
N GLN A 117 -9.07 -0.20 -5.48
CA GLN A 117 -9.33 1.03 -6.21
C GLN A 117 -8.54 2.17 -5.60
N ARG A 118 -7.77 2.87 -6.44
CA ARG A 118 -7.00 4.06 -6.09
C ARG A 118 -7.71 5.29 -6.67
N TYR A 119 -8.05 6.28 -5.84
CA TYR A 119 -8.74 7.49 -6.29
C TYR A 119 -7.76 8.67 -6.40
N LEU A 120 -7.47 9.10 -7.62
CA LEU A 120 -6.64 10.28 -7.86
C LEU A 120 -7.44 11.56 -7.58
N SER A 121 -6.84 12.53 -6.91
CA SER A 121 -7.42 13.87 -6.82
C SER A 121 -7.39 14.53 -8.21
N LYS A 122 -8.55 14.71 -8.83
CA LYS A 122 -8.68 15.55 -10.03
C LYS A 122 -8.44 17.00 -9.62
N LEU A 123 -7.40 17.62 -10.18
CA LEU A 123 -7.25 19.07 -10.16
C LEU A 123 -8.18 19.64 -11.23
N PHE A 124 -9.27 20.29 -10.81
CA PHE A 124 -10.09 21.09 -11.72
C PHE A 124 -9.49 22.50 -11.80
N ASN A 125 -9.00 22.88 -12.97
CA ASN A 125 -8.53 24.25 -13.20
C ASN A 125 -9.70 25.07 -13.77
N ILE A 126 -10.36 25.87 -12.92
CA ILE A 126 -11.47 26.74 -13.31
C ILE A 126 -10.86 28.09 -13.73
N ARG A 127 -10.33 28.20 -14.95
CA ARG A 127 -9.73 29.46 -15.44
C ARG A 127 -10.06 29.87 -16.87
N ASP A 128 -11.06 29.27 -17.50
CA ASP A 128 -11.58 29.76 -18.79
C ASP A 128 -13.06 30.10 -18.69
N ASN A 129 -13.37 31.20 -18.02
CA ASN A 129 -14.60 31.97 -18.23
C ASN A 129 -14.20 33.41 -18.54
N LYS A 130 -13.85 33.66 -19.82
CA LYS A 130 -14.00 34.98 -20.41
C LYS A 130 -15.36 34.99 -21.10
N LEU A 131 -16.29 35.78 -20.55
CA LEU A 131 -17.35 36.44 -21.32
C LEU A 131 -16.83 37.82 -21.71
#